data_AF-A0A956YL02-F1
#
_entry.id   AF-A0A956YL02-F1
#
_cell.length_a   1.000
_cell.length_b   1.000
_cell.length_c   1.000
_cell.angle_alpha   90.00
_cell.angle_beta   90.00
_cell.angle_gamma   90.00
#
_symmetry.space_group_name_H-M   'P 1'
#
loop_
_entity.id
_entity.type
_entity.pdbx_description
1 polymer ?
#
loop_
_entity_poly.entity_id
_entity_poly.type
_entity_poly.pdbx_seq_one_letter_code
_entity_poly.pdbx_strand_id
1 'polypeptide(L)'
;SFDPVEEQFKQTWQQSPETAVPQPKPPPPAATQAQLKKIYRQLARQFHPDLAIDEADRQYRTDKMAAINDAYKAQSMVELMALAEELEAHQSRQPAAPPPDQEMAQALQEEIDRCRRRLRSLDNELQNLPNRSMVELALQVKLAQREGRDLLAEMARDLERKIARKSAERDMLRAQFNNL
;
A
#
# COMPACT_ATOMS: atom_id res chain seq x y z
N SER A 1 48.65 -73.90 -15.20
CA SER A 1 48.44 -72.81 -16.16
C SER A 1 47.56 -71.79 -15.50
N PHE A 2 48.06 -70.56 -15.37
CA PHE A 2 47.47 -69.48 -14.61
C PHE A 2 47.05 -68.44 -15.64
N ASP A 3 45.76 -68.38 -15.94
CA ASP A 3 45.26 -67.52 -17.01
C ASP A 3 45.24 -66.04 -16.56
N PRO A 4 45.69 -65.10 -17.41
CA PRO A 4 45.87 -63.69 -17.04
C PRO A 4 44.55 -62.97 -16.78
N VAL A 5 44.59 -62.04 -15.81
CA VAL A 5 43.48 -61.17 -15.34
C VAL A 5 42.81 -60.35 -16.47
N GLU A 6 43.46 -60.23 -17.64
CA GLU A 6 42.92 -59.54 -18.82
C GLU A 6 41.77 -60.28 -19.52
N GLU A 7 41.66 -61.61 -19.40
CA GLU A 7 40.54 -62.34 -20.03
C GLU A 7 39.23 -62.21 -19.24
N GLN A 8 39.32 -62.13 -17.92
CA GLN A 8 38.14 -61.85 -17.06
C GLN A 8 37.59 -60.44 -17.31
N PHE A 9 38.45 -59.49 -17.70
CA PHE A 9 38.03 -58.13 -18.04
C PHE A 9 37.38 -58.02 -19.43
N LYS A 10 37.49 -59.03 -20.31
CA LYS A 10 36.83 -59.01 -21.63
C LYS A 10 35.45 -59.67 -21.62
N GLN A 11 35.20 -60.62 -20.71
CA GLN A 11 33.89 -61.26 -20.57
C GLN A 11 32.84 -60.36 -19.89
N THR A 12 33.26 -59.47 -19.00
CA THR A 12 32.33 -58.58 -18.26
C THR A 12 31.84 -57.39 -19.08
N TRP A 13 32.48 -57.07 -20.21
CA TRP A 13 32.10 -55.93 -21.06
C TRP A 13 31.36 -56.30 -22.35
N GLN A 14 31.14 -57.60 -22.63
CA GLN A 14 30.23 -58.05 -23.69
C GLN A 14 28.81 -58.36 -23.22
N GLN A 15 28.56 -58.37 -21.91
CA GLN A 15 27.20 -58.35 -21.37
C GLN A 15 26.86 -56.93 -20.95
N SER A 16 26.47 -56.10 -21.93
CA SER A 16 25.66 -54.93 -21.61
C SER A 16 24.36 -55.45 -21.00
N PRO A 17 24.01 -55.11 -19.75
CA PRO A 17 22.63 -55.25 -19.30
C PRO A 17 21.83 -54.32 -20.21
N GLU A 18 21.11 -54.95 -21.13
CA GLU A 18 19.99 -54.44 -21.87
C GLU A 18 19.41 -53.22 -21.16
N THR A 19 19.54 -52.06 -21.80
CA THR A 19 19.02 -50.79 -21.33
C THR A 19 17.60 -51.01 -20.81
N ALA A 20 17.46 -51.02 -19.49
CA ALA A 20 16.16 -50.90 -18.85
C ALA A 20 15.67 -49.49 -19.14
N VAL A 21 15.11 -49.32 -20.34
CA VAL A 21 14.21 -48.21 -20.63
C VAL A 21 13.21 -48.21 -19.48
N PRO A 22 13.09 -47.12 -18.70
CA PRO A 22 12.09 -47.05 -17.66
C PRO A 22 10.74 -47.23 -18.35
N GLN A 23 10.13 -48.39 -18.12
CA GLN A 23 8.76 -48.69 -18.55
C GLN A 23 7.88 -47.53 -18.05
N PRO A 24 7.10 -46.89 -18.93
CA PRO A 24 6.19 -45.85 -18.48
C PRO A 24 5.25 -46.46 -17.44
N LYS A 25 5.28 -45.92 -16.22
CA LYS A 25 4.38 -46.33 -15.14
C LYS A 25 2.95 -46.36 -15.70
N PRO A 26 2.16 -47.41 -15.42
CA PRO A 26 0.78 -47.48 -15.89
C PRO A 26 0.04 -46.21 -15.46
N PRO A 27 -0.77 -45.61 -16.35
CA PRO A 27 -1.42 -44.36 -16.07
C PRO A 27 -2.25 -44.50 -14.79
N PRO A 28 -2.14 -43.55 -13.84
CA PRO A 28 -2.88 -43.63 -12.60
C PRO A 28 -4.38 -43.73 -12.86
N PRO A 29 -5.16 -44.31 -11.92
CA PRO A 29 -6.61 -44.26 -11.97
C PRO A 29 -7.11 -42.82 -12.23
N ALA A 30 -8.22 -42.67 -12.95
CA ALA A 30 -8.75 -41.35 -13.34
C ALA A 30 -8.93 -40.39 -12.14
N ALA A 31 -9.25 -40.93 -10.96
CA ALA A 31 -9.33 -40.17 -9.71
C ALA A 31 -7.98 -39.56 -9.28
N THR A 32 -6.88 -40.33 -9.39
CA THR A 32 -5.53 -39.89 -9.04
C THR A 32 -4.98 -38.91 -10.09
N GLN A 33 -5.35 -39.05 -11.36
CA GLN A 33 -5.02 -38.06 -12.41
C GLN A 33 -5.71 -36.70 -12.18
N ALA A 34 -6.96 -36.69 -11.68
CA ALA A 34 -7.67 -35.46 -11.35
C ALA A 34 -7.00 -34.72 -10.18
N GLN A 35 -6.55 -35.47 -9.16
CA GLN A 35 -5.80 -34.94 -8.02
C GLN A 35 -4.42 -34.42 -8.43
N LEU A 36 -3.68 -35.16 -9.26
CA LEU A 36 -2.39 -34.72 -9.84
C LEU A 36 -2.54 -33.40 -10.60
N LYS A 37 -3.55 -33.29 -11.47
CA LYS A 37 -3.86 -32.06 -12.21
C LYS A 37 -4.28 -30.91 -11.31
N LYS A 38 -4.85 -31.19 -10.14
CA LYS A 38 -5.25 -30.16 -9.17
C LYS A 38 -4.03 -29.59 -8.45
N ILE A 39 -3.18 -30.46 -7.92
CA ILE A 39 -1.95 -30.08 -7.21
C ILE A 39 -1.00 -29.35 -8.16
N TYR A 40 -0.80 -29.89 -9.37
CA TYR A 40 -0.01 -29.24 -10.42
C TYR A 40 -0.50 -27.81 -10.71
N ARG A 41 -1.81 -27.61 -10.88
CA ARG A 41 -2.38 -26.28 -11.14
C ARG A 41 -2.21 -25.31 -9.98
N GLN A 42 -2.29 -25.80 -8.74
CA GLN A 42 -2.05 -24.97 -7.55
C GLN A 42 -0.59 -24.52 -7.49
N LEU A 43 0.36 -25.44 -7.66
CA LEU A 43 1.79 -25.14 -7.67
C LEU A 43 2.19 -24.22 -8.83
N ALA A 44 1.67 -24.48 -10.03
CA ALA A 44 1.94 -23.67 -11.21
C ALA A 44 1.45 -22.22 -11.05
N ARG A 45 0.28 -22.01 -10.43
CA ARG A 45 -0.24 -20.66 -10.18
C ARG A 45 0.59 -19.88 -9.15
N GLN A 46 1.24 -20.58 -8.23
CA GLN A 46 2.03 -19.97 -7.15
C GLN A 46 3.47 -19.63 -7.58
N PHE A 47 4.05 -20.47 -8.46
CA PHE A 47 5.44 -20.33 -8.91
C PHE A 47 5.57 -19.97 -10.40
N HIS A 48 4.52 -19.39 -10.99
CA HIS A 48 4.60 -18.95 -12.38
C HIS A 48 5.61 -17.80 -12.52
N PRO A 49 6.51 -17.82 -13.52
CA PRO A 49 7.48 -16.75 -13.75
C PRO A 49 6.83 -15.38 -14.06
N ASP A 50 5.56 -15.35 -14.50
CA ASP A 50 4.81 -14.10 -14.75
C ASP A 50 4.48 -13.32 -13.48
N LEU A 51 4.50 -13.95 -12.29
CA LEU A 51 4.29 -13.25 -11.02
C LEU A 51 5.61 -12.72 -10.41
N ALA A 52 6.70 -12.68 -11.19
CA ALA A 52 7.99 -12.19 -10.73
C ALA A 52 8.04 -10.67 -10.60
N ILE A 53 8.61 -10.21 -9.48
CA ILE A 53 8.77 -8.77 -9.17
C ILE A 53 10.12 -8.26 -9.70
N ASP A 54 11.15 -9.11 -9.69
CA ASP A 54 12.48 -8.80 -10.24
C ASP A 54 13.06 -9.98 -11.05
N GLU A 55 14.22 -9.76 -11.69
CA GLU A 55 14.85 -10.75 -12.56
C GLU A 55 15.45 -11.94 -11.77
N ALA A 56 15.86 -11.74 -10.51
CA ALA A 56 16.38 -12.82 -9.66
C ALA A 56 15.25 -13.76 -9.20
N ASP A 57 14.09 -13.19 -8.90
CA ASP A 57 12.85 -13.84 -8.52
C ASP A 57 12.21 -14.55 -9.72
N ARG A 58 12.35 -13.99 -10.94
CA ARG A 58 12.00 -14.69 -12.19
C ARG A 58 12.85 -15.94 -12.40
N GLN A 59 14.16 -15.85 -12.19
CA GLN A 59 15.05 -17.01 -12.33
C GLN A 59 14.69 -18.09 -11.30
N TYR A 60 14.52 -17.72 -10.03
CA TYR A 60 14.10 -18.64 -8.97
C TYR A 60 12.78 -19.36 -9.28
N ARG A 61 11.75 -18.62 -9.74
CA ARG A 61 10.47 -19.21 -10.11
C ARG A 61 10.57 -20.10 -11.35
N THR A 62 11.44 -19.76 -12.30
CA THR A 62 11.70 -20.58 -13.49
C THR A 62 12.29 -21.94 -13.10
N ASP A 63 13.30 -21.94 -12.22
CA ASP A 63 13.93 -23.17 -11.74
C ASP A 63 12.95 -24.05 -10.95
N LYS A 64 12.09 -23.43 -10.13
CA LYS A 64 11.02 -24.14 -9.40
C LYS A 64 9.93 -24.69 -10.31
N MET A 65 9.52 -23.91 -11.33
CA MET A 65 8.53 -24.37 -12.31
C MET A 65 9.05 -25.54 -13.14
N ALA A 66 10.36 -25.57 -13.45
CA ALA A 66 11.00 -26.71 -14.09
C ALA A 66 10.92 -27.98 -13.23
N ALA A 67 11.24 -27.88 -11.93
CA ALA A 67 11.13 -28.99 -10.99
C ALA A 67 9.69 -29.52 -10.85
N ILE A 68 8.69 -28.62 -10.80
CA ILE A 68 7.27 -28.98 -10.76
C ILE A 68 6.84 -29.71 -12.05
N ASN A 69 7.29 -29.23 -13.20
CA ASN A 69 7.00 -29.85 -14.50
C ASN A 69 7.60 -31.24 -14.61
N ASP A 70 8.80 -31.46 -14.09
CA ASP A 70 9.47 -32.76 -14.15
C ASP A 70 8.82 -33.77 -13.20
N ALA A 71 8.45 -33.37 -11.99
CA ALA A 71 7.65 -34.19 -11.07
C ALA A 71 6.27 -34.56 -11.66
N TYR A 72 5.65 -33.64 -12.39
CA TYR A 72 4.39 -33.90 -13.10
C TYR A 72 4.55 -34.89 -14.26
N LYS A 73 5.61 -34.76 -15.07
CA LYS A 73 5.93 -35.70 -16.16
C LYS A 73 6.20 -37.12 -15.63
N ALA A 74 6.84 -37.23 -14.47
CA ALA A 74 7.09 -38.49 -13.79
C ALA A 74 5.82 -39.15 -13.20
N GLN A 75 4.66 -38.47 -13.25
CA GLN A 75 3.39 -38.87 -12.64
C GLN A 75 3.54 -39.26 -11.16
N SER A 76 4.54 -38.70 -10.47
CA SER A 76 4.89 -39.04 -9.11
C SER A 76 4.14 -38.13 -8.14
N MET A 77 2.98 -38.61 -7.67
CA MET A 77 2.17 -37.89 -6.68
C MET A 77 2.96 -37.59 -5.40
N VAL A 78 3.82 -38.52 -4.98
CA VAL A 78 4.64 -38.40 -3.78
C VAL A 78 5.64 -37.25 -3.91
N GLU A 79 6.30 -37.11 -5.06
CA GLU A 79 7.27 -36.03 -5.30
C GLU A 79 6.59 -34.67 -5.40
N LEU A 80 5.42 -34.57 -6.04
CA LEU A 80 4.65 -33.32 -6.10
C LEU A 80 4.16 -32.88 -4.72
N MET A 81 3.75 -33.81 -3.86
CA MET A 81 3.33 -33.51 -2.50
C MET A 81 4.51 -33.13 -1.61
N ALA A 82 5.64 -33.85 -1.69
CA ALA A 82 6.84 -33.51 -0.94
C ALA A 82 7.37 -32.12 -1.32
N LEU A 83 7.36 -31.80 -2.61
CA LEU A 83 7.73 -30.47 -3.10
C LEU A 83 6.76 -29.39 -2.59
N ALA A 84 5.46 -29.67 -2.53
CA ALA A 84 4.47 -28.74 -1.98
C ALA A 84 4.71 -28.45 -0.49
N GLU A 85 4.96 -29.49 0.32
CA GLU A 85 5.25 -29.35 1.75
C GLU A 85 6.55 -28.59 2.03
N GLU A 86 7.61 -28.90 1.27
CA GLU A 86 8.89 -28.19 1.36
C GLU A 86 8.71 -26.69 1.06
N LEU A 87 7.92 -26.37 0.03
CA LEU A 87 7.66 -25.00 -0.39
C LEU A 87 6.78 -24.22 0.59
N GLU A 88 5.75 -24.84 1.16
CA GLU A 88 4.95 -24.24 2.24
C GLU A 88 5.80 -23.96 3.49
N ALA A 89 6.69 -24.90 3.84
CA ALA A 89 7.61 -24.73 4.97
C ALA A 89 8.64 -23.62 4.74
N HIS A 90 9.08 -23.42 3.49
CA HIS A 90 9.96 -22.31 3.12
C HIS A 90 9.25 -20.95 3.14
N GLN A 91 8.02 -20.87 2.62
CA GLN A 91 7.23 -19.63 2.64
C GLN A 91 6.86 -19.20 4.06
N SER A 92 6.53 -20.16 4.92
CA SER A 92 6.24 -19.90 6.34
C SER A 92 7.45 -19.39 7.13
N ARG A 93 8.66 -19.57 6.60
CA ARG A 93 9.94 -19.21 7.23
C ARG A 93 10.52 -17.90 6.69
N GLN A 94 10.02 -17.39 5.57
CA GLN A 94 10.36 -16.06 5.08
C GLN A 94 9.53 -15.00 5.83
N PRO A 95 10.12 -13.86 6.24
CA PRO A 95 9.33 -12.76 6.73
C PRO A 95 8.37 -12.33 5.62
N ALA A 96 7.06 -12.38 5.89
CA ALA A 96 6.06 -11.92 4.94
C ALA A 96 6.38 -10.46 4.59
N ALA A 97 6.78 -10.20 3.35
CA ALA A 97 6.73 -8.86 2.81
C ALA A 97 5.29 -8.36 3.02
N PRO A 98 5.09 -7.11 3.51
CA PRO A 98 3.74 -6.58 3.63
C PRO A 98 3.06 -6.73 2.27
N PRO A 99 1.85 -7.32 2.21
CA PRO A 99 1.16 -7.46 0.95
C PRO A 99 1.03 -6.08 0.30
N PRO A 100 1.10 -5.97 -1.05
CA PRO A 100 1.02 -4.69 -1.75
C PRO A 100 -0.22 -3.86 -1.36
N ASP A 101 -1.27 -4.53 -0.89
CA ASP A 101 -2.49 -3.91 -0.37
C ASP A 101 -2.31 -3.16 0.96
N GLN A 102 -1.35 -3.54 1.80
CA GLN A 102 -1.09 -2.87 3.09
C GLN A 102 -0.35 -1.55 2.90
N GLU A 103 0.65 -1.50 2.01
CA GLU A 103 1.35 -0.24 1.69
C GLU A 103 0.41 0.76 1.01
N MET A 104 -0.44 0.28 0.09
CA MET A 104 -1.48 1.09 -0.53
C MET A 104 -2.50 1.58 0.51
N ALA A 105 -2.94 0.72 1.43
CA ALA A 105 -3.86 1.11 2.50
C ALA A 105 -3.25 2.17 3.43
N GLN A 106 -1.96 2.06 3.76
CA GLN A 106 -1.24 3.06 4.56
C GLN A 106 -1.15 4.39 3.82
N ALA A 107 -0.77 4.39 2.54
CA ALA A 107 -0.70 5.60 1.73
C ALA A 107 -2.08 6.30 1.61
N LEU A 108 -3.15 5.53 1.41
CA LEU A 108 -4.51 6.06 1.39
C LEU A 108 -4.92 6.63 2.75
N GLN A 109 -4.54 5.96 3.85
CA GLN A 109 -4.84 6.44 5.20
C GLN A 109 -4.12 7.75 5.52
N GLU A 110 -2.85 7.88 5.12
CA GLU A 110 -2.07 9.10 5.25
C GLU A 110 -2.70 10.27 4.48
N GLU A 111 -3.20 10.00 3.27
CA GLU A 111 -3.85 11.01 2.45
C GLU A 111 -5.21 11.42 3.01
N ILE A 112 -5.99 10.47 3.54
CA ILE A 112 -7.21 10.77 4.29
C ILE A 112 -6.90 11.69 5.48
N ASP A 113 -5.84 11.39 6.24
CA ASP A 113 -5.47 12.20 7.40
C ASP A 113 -4.95 13.58 7.02
N ARG A 114 -4.25 13.71 5.89
CA ARG A 114 -3.89 15.00 5.28
C ARG A 114 -5.15 15.80 4.94
N CYS A 115 -6.10 15.21 4.24
CA CYS A 115 -7.38 15.86 3.90
C CYS A 115 -8.14 16.29 5.15
N ARG A 116 -8.23 15.44 6.18
CA ARG A 116 -8.89 15.76 7.45
C ARG A 116 -8.23 16.93 8.18
N ARG A 117 -6.90 16.99 8.20
CA ARG A 117 -6.16 18.14 8.77
C ARG A 117 -6.48 19.42 8.01
N ARG A 118 -6.51 19.37 6.67
CA ARG A 118 -6.83 20.53 5.84
C ARG A 118 -8.27 21.02 6.05
N LEU A 119 -9.24 20.10 6.13
CA LEU A 119 -10.63 20.44 6.44
C LEU A 119 -10.77 21.13 7.80
N ARG A 120 -10.09 20.64 8.84
CA ARG A 120 -10.09 21.31 10.15
C ARG A 120 -9.49 22.71 10.11
N SER A 121 -8.42 22.92 9.33
CA SER A 121 -7.84 24.26 9.13
C SER A 121 -8.85 25.19 8.46
N LEU A 122 -9.48 24.73 7.38
CA LEU A 122 -10.46 25.51 6.64
C LEU A 122 -11.71 25.81 7.49
N ASP A 123 -12.16 24.85 8.30
CA ASP A 123 -13.28 25.07 9.22
C ASP A 123 -12.92 26.12 10.29
N ASN A 124 -11.72 26.04 10.87
CA ASN A 124 -11.25 27.08 11.79
C ASN A 124 -11.11 28.45 11.10
N GLU A 125 -10.58 28.49 9.88
CA GLU A 125 -10.52 29.71 9.07
C GLU A 125 -11.92 30.25 8.81
N LEU A 126 -12.89 29.41 8.44
CA LEU A 126 -14.29 29.77 8.24
C LEU A 126 -15.02 30.20 9.50
N GLN A 127 -14.67 29.67 10.67
CA GLN A 127 -15.21 30.14 11.96
C GLN A 127 -14.60 31.49 12.37
N ASN A 128 -13.38 31.78 11.93
CA ASN A 128 -12.68 33.03 12.21
C ASN A 128 -12.93 34.13 11.16
N LEU A 129 -13.32 33.77 9.94
CA LEU A 129 -13.62 34.69 8.83
C LEU A 129 -14.81 35.63 9.11
N PRO A 130 -15.96 35.16 9.64
CA PRO A 130 -16.96 36.04 10.20
C PRO A 130 -16.45 36.46 11.58
N ASN A 131 -15.67 37.53 11.59
CA ASN A 131 -15.46 38.34 12.78
C ASN A 131 -16.85 38.54 13.40
N ARG A 132 -17.14 37.89 14.54
CA ARG A 132 -18.50 37.85 15.13
C ARG A 132 -19.09 39.26 15.24
N SER A 133 -18.21 40.23 15.50
CA SER A 133 -18.49 41.66 15.52
C SER A 133 -19.08 42.22 14.21
N MET A 134 -18.64 41.78 13.04
CA MET A 134 -19.14 42.27 11.75
C MET A 134 -20.50 41.66 11.39
N VAL A 135 -20.70 40.38 11.71
CA VAL A 135 -22.01 39.73 11.57
C VAL A 135 -23.02 40.32 12.56
N GLU A 136 -22.60 40.54 13.80
CA GLU A 136 -23.38 41.19 14.84
C GLU A 136 -23.74 42.63 14.47
N LEU A 137 -22.77 43.42 14.01
CA LEU A 137 -23.01 44.79 13.53
C LEU A 137 -23.98 44.79 12.34
N ALA A 138 -23.80 43.90 11.36
CA ALA A 138 -24.71 43.80 10.23
C ALA A 138 -26.15 43.44 10.65
N LEU A 139 -26.30 42.58 11.67
CA LEU A 139 -27.60 42.27 12.24
C LEU A 139 -28.21 43.48 12.96
N GLN A 140 -27.43 44.18 13.79
CA GLN A 140 -27.88 45.39 14.50
C GLN A 140 -28.30 46.50 13.53
N VAL A 141 -27.55 46.70 12.43
CA VAL A 141 -27.90 47.66 11.37
C VAL A 141 -29.22 47.28 10.71
N LYS A 142 -29.43 46.01 10.37
CA LYS A 142 -30.70 45.54 9.78
C LYS A 142 -31.88 45.70 10.73
N LEU A 143 -31.70 45.45 12.02
CA LEU A 143 -32.74 45.65 13.04
C LEU A 143 -33.07 47.14 13.19
N ALA A 144 -32.07 48.01 13.30
CA ALA A 144 -32.27 49.46 13.38
C ALA A 144 -32.99 50.01 12.14
N GLN A 145 -32.64 49.53 10.93
CA GLN A 145 -33.33 49.91 9.70
C GLN A 145 -34.81 49.54 9.70
N ARG A 146 -35.18 48.38 10.28
CA ARG A 146 -36.60 47.98 10.43
C ARG A 146 -37.36 48.89 11.38
N GLU A 147 -36.66 49.49 12.34
CA GLU A 147 -37.19 50.50 13.26
C GLU A 147 -37.13 51.91 12.67
N GLY A 148 -36.71 52.08 11.40
CA GLY A 148 -36.58 53.38 10.74
C GLY A 148 -35.38 54.21 11.19
N ARG A 149 -34.40 53.59 11.87
CA ARG A 149 -33.19 54.24 12.39
C ARG A 149 -31.97 53.92 11.53
N ASP A 150 -31.08 54.89 11.37
CA ASP A 150 -29.77 54.70 10.72
C ASP A 150 -28.66 54.60 11.77
N LEU A 151 -28.40 53.37 12.20
CA LEU A 151 -27.40 53.05 13.22
C LEU A 151 -25.97 53.47 12.80
N LEU A 152 -25.61 53.32 11.52
CA LEU A 152 -24.27 53.67 11.05
C LEU A 152 -24.04 55.18 11.09
N ALA A 153 -25.07 55.97 10.72
CA ALA A 153 -25.00 57.42 10.83
C ALA A 153 -24.96 57.91 12.29
N GLU A 154 -25.64 57.23 13.21
CA GLU A 154 -25.52 57.50 14.67
C GLU A 154 -24.10 57.21 15.16
N MET A 155 -23.56 56.04 14.85
CA MET A 155 -22.20 55.64 15.23
C MET A 155 -21.13 56.58 14.65
N ALA A 156 -21.29 57.03 13.40
CA ALA A 156 -20.38 58.01 12.78
C ALA A 156 -20.36 59.33 13.56
N ARG A 157 -21.54 59.88 13.88
CA ARG A 157 -21.66 61.11 14.69
C ARG A 157 -21.05 60.96 16.08
N ASP A 158 -21.16 59.80 16.70
CA ASP A 158 -20.53 59.51 17.99
C ASP A 158 -19.01 59.51 17.90
N LEU A 159 -18.45 58.91 16.85
CA LEU A 159 -17.02 58.88 16.61
C LEU A 159 -16.47 60.27 16.30
N GLU A 160 -17.16 61.05 15.48
CA GLU A 160 -16.80 62.45 15.19
C GLU A 160 -16.73 63.28 16.48
N ARG A 161 -17.73 63.14 17.37
CA ARG A 161 -17.72 63.80 18.68
C ARG A 161 -16.53 63.38 19.54
N LYS A 162 -16.19 62.08 19.56
CA LYS A 162 -15.03 61.58 20.30
C LYS A 162 -13.71 62.11 19.72
N ILE A 163 -13.59 62.16 18.40
CA ILE A 163 -12.42 62.71 17.70
C ILE A 163 -12.27 64.18 18.04
N ALA A 164 -13.33 64.99 17.91
CA ALA A 164 -13.31 66.41 18.21
C ALA A 164 -12.89 66.70 19.66
N ARG A 165 -13.38 65.91 20.61
CA ARG A 165 -12.97 66.01 22.02
C ARG A 165 -11.48 65.71 22.20
N LYS A 166 -10.99 64.63 21.59
CA LYS A 166 -9.59 64.21 21.70
C LYS A 166 -8.63 65.14 20.96
N SER A 167 -9.04 65.72 19.84
CA SER A 167 -8.26 66.75 19.17
C SER A 167 -8.15 68.02 20.00
N ALA A 168 -9.26 68.47 20.62
CA ALA A 168 -9.24 69.63 21.51
C ALA A 168 -8.35 69.40 22.73
N GLU A 169 -8.40 68.22 23.35
CA GLU A 169 -7.53 67.83 24.46
C GLU A 169 -6.04 67.86 24.04
N ARG A 170 -5.72 67.29 22.87
CA ARG A 170 -4.37 67.32 22.30
C ARG A 170 -3.89 68.75 22.05
N ASP A 171 -4.74 69.60 21.48
CA ASP A 171 -4.38 70.97 21.12
C ASP A 171 -4.17 71.86 22.35
N MET A 172 -4.98 71.65 23.39
CA MET A 172 -4.77 72.27 24.71
C MET A 172 -3.42 71.86 25.31
N LEU A 173 -3.10 70.56 25.33
CA LEU A 173 -1.81 70.08 25.85
C LEU A 173 -0.63 70.65 25.04
N ARG A 174 -0.72 70.67 23.70
CA ARG A 174 0.30 71.29 22.85
C ARG A 174 0.50 72.77 23.16
N ALA A 175 -0.58 73.53 23.36
CA ALA A 175 -0.49 74.95 23.70
C ALA A 175 0.16 75.17 25.07
N GLN A 176 -0.12 74.30 26.06
CA GLN A 176 0.53 74.35 27.37
C GLN A 176 2.04 74.12 27.28
N PHE A 177 2.49 73.17 26.45
CA PHE A 177 3.90 72.91 26.23
C PHE A 177 4.63 74.01 25.44
N ASN A 178 3.97 74.64 24.47
CA ASN A 178 4.58 75.72 23.67
C ASN A 178 4.70 77.06 24.44
N ASN A 179 3.99 77.19 25.56
CA ASN A 179 4.01 78.37 26.43
C ASN A 179 4.97 78.21 27.64
N LEU A 180 5.72 77.09 27.70
CA LEU A 180 6.82 76.84 28.63
C LEU A 180 8.16 77.09 27.93
#